data_AF-A0AAW9EDQ0-F1
#
_entry.id   AF-A0AAW9EDQ0-F1
#
_cell.length_a   1.000
_cell.length_b   1.000
_cell.length_c   1.000
_cell.angle_alpha   90.00
_cell.angle_beta   90.00
_cell.angle_gamma   90.00
#
_symmetry.space_group_name_H-M   'P 1'
#
loop_
_entity.id
_entity.type
_entity.pdbx_description
1 polymer ?
#
loop_
_entity_poly.entity_id
_entity_poly.type
_entity_poly.pdbx_seq_one_letter_code
_entity_poly.pdbx_strand_id
1 'polypeptide(L)'
;AIVKGNSKVKDNAEIYGNVLVEDNVIISDDVVIYDNAVIKDNARISDDAVIYDNAVIKDNAKVSEYAIVRGDAIVEKNGWVTGYATVEG
;
A
#
# COMPACT_ATOMS: atom_id res chain seq x y z
N ALA A 1 11.49 4.75 -5.24
CA ALA A 1 10.81 4.39 -3.99
C ALA A 1 11.78 4.56 -2.83
N ILE A 2 11.29 5.05 -1.70
CA ILE A 2 12.04 5.16 -0.44
C ILE A 2 11.35 4.27 0.59
N VAL A 3 12.06 3.27 1.11
CA VAL A 3 11.59 2.40 2.19
C VAL A 3 12.48 2.64 3.41
N LYS A 4 11.89 3.09 4.51
CA LYS A 4 12.60 3.41 5.75
C LYS A 4 11.78 3.04 7.00
N GLY A 5 12.36 3.27 8.18
CA GLY A 5 11.81 2.79 9.46
C GLY A 5 11.97 1.27 9.60
N ASN A 6 11.14 0.64 10.45
CA ASN A 6 11.15 -0.84 10.59
C ASN A 6 10.27 -1.54 9.54
N SER A 7 10.09 -0.92 8.38
CA SER A 7 9.24 -1.44 7.31
C SER A 7 9.89 -2.63 6.62
N LYS A 8 9.08 -3.59 6.18
CA LYS A 8 9.51 -4.83 5.53
C LYS A 8 8.78 -4.99 4.20
N VAL A 9 9.56 -5.10 3.14
CA VAL A 9 9.09 -5.51 1.80
C VAL A 9 9.68 -6.89 1.55
N LYS A 10 8.84 -7.85 1.17
CA LYS A 10 9.20 -9.26 1.05
C LYS A 10 8.62 -9.85 -0.23
N ASP A 11 9.02 -11.10 -0.50
CA ASP A 11 8.51 -11.93 -1.59
C ASP A 11 8.73 -11.27 -2.95
N ASN A 12 7.69 -11.16 -3.79
CA ASN A 12 7.77 -10.63 -5.15
C ASN A 12 7.30 -9.17 -5.26
N ALA A 13 7.13 -8.47 -4.13
CA ALA A 13 6.55 -7.14 -4.14
C ALA A 13 7.39 -6.14 -4.95
N GLU A 14 6.75 -5.46 -5.90
CA GLU A 14 7.37 -4.48 -6.79
C GLU A 14 7.00 -3.06 -6.35
N ILE A 15 8.01 -2.27 -5.97
CA ILE A 15 7.81 -0.87 -5.53
C ILE A 15 8.74 0.05 -6.32
N TYR A 16 8.17 0.92 -7.14
CA TYR A 16 8.92 1.85 -8.00
C TYR A 16 8.29 3.24 -8.04
N GLY A 17 8.86 4.18 -8.80
CA GLY A 17 8.41 5.58 -8.80
C GLY A 17 8.78 6.37 -7.54
N ASN A 18 7.99 7.39 -7.20
CA ASN A 18 8.13 8.30 -6.06
C ASN A 18 7.42 7.79 -4.79
N VAL A 19 7.29 6.48 -4.62
CA VAL A 19 6.63 5.88 -3.46
C VAL A 19 7.42 6.08 -2.18
N LEU A 20 6.71 6.38 -1.08
CA LEU A 20 7.24 6.46 0.28
C LEU A 20 6.63 5.37 1.16
N VAL A 21 7.49 4.55 1.78
CA VAL A 21 7.10 3.53 2.78
C VAL A 21 7.85 3.80 4.10
N GLU A 22 7.12 4.07 5.18
CA GLU A 22 7.70 4.33 6.51
C GLU A 22 6.89 3.73 7.67
N ASP A 23 7.36 3.84 8.91
CA ASP A 23 6.58 3.54 10.12
C ASP A 23 6.01 2.10 10.24
N ASN A 24 6.91 1.10 10.20
CA ASN A 24 6.61 -0.32 10.48
C ASN A 24 5.63 -0.98 9.50
N VAL A 25 5.63 -0.57 8.24
CA VAL A 25 4.78 -1.15 7.20
C VAL A 25 5.23 -2.57 6.84
N ILE A 26 4.28 -3.43 6.49
CA ILE A 26 4.56 -4.77 5.93
C ILE A 26 3.93 -4.85 4.54
N ILE A 27 4.75 -5.17 3.55
CA ILE A 27 4.34 -5.46 2.17
C ILE A 27 4.90 -6.84 1.82
N SER A 28 4.05 -7.74 1.33
CA SER A 28 4.39 -9.12 0.97
C SER A 28 3.71 -9.56 -0.33
N ASP A 29 4.01 -10.79 -0.75
CA ASP A 29 3.41 -11.46 -1.91
C ASP A 29 3.69 -10.73 -3.24
N ASP A 30 2.74 -10.71 -4.17
CA ASP A 30 2.87 -10.16 -5.53
C ASP A 30 2.30 -8.72 -5.64
N VAL A 31 2.47 -7.91 -4.59
CA VAL A 31 1.96 -6.52 -4.52
C VAL A 31 2.72 -5.59 -5.46
N VAL A 32 2.00 -4.67 -6.12
CA VAL A 32 2.60 -3.64 -6.98
C VAL A 32 2.25 -2.23 -6.48
N ILE A 33 3.27 -1.41 -6.22
CA ILE A 33 3.10 -0.03 -5.75
C ILE A 33 3.95 0.94 -6.58
N TYR A 34 3.33 1.98 -7.12
CA TYR A 34 4.03 2.95 -7.97
C TYR A 34 3.50 4.38 -7.88
N ASP A 35 3.98 5.26 -8.76
CA ASP A 35 3.73 6.71 -8.79
C ASP A 35 4.12 7.43 -7.50
N ASN A 36 3.22 8.16 -6.84
CA ASN A 36 3.48 9.00 -5.65
C ASN A 36 2.84 8.43 -4.38
N ALA A 37 2.52 7.14 -4.34
CA ALA A 37 1.81 6.53 -3.22
C ALA A 37 2.59 6.66 -1.89
N VAL A 38 1.86 6.83 -0.79
CA VAL A 38 2.41 6.94 0.56
C VAL A 38 1.82 5.86 1.46
N ILE A 39 2.68 5.02 2.03
CA ILE A 39 2.29 3.94 2.92
C ILE A 39 3.01 4.08 4.25
N LYS A 40 2.27 4.14 5.35
CA LYS A 40 2.86 4.38 6.67
C LYS A 40 2.00 3.84 7.81
N ASP A 41 2.38 4.17 9.04
CA ASP A 41 1.59 3.98 10.26
C ASP A 41 1.10 2.53 10.45
N ASN A 42 2.00 1.55 10.33
CA ASN A 42 1.76 0.10 10.50
C ASN A 42 0.77 -0.52 9.49
N ALA A 43 0.58 0.11 8.32
CA ALA A 43 -0.22 -0.47 7.24
C ALA A 43 0.31 -1.83 6.77
N ARG A 44 -0.59 -2.67 6.27
CA ARG A 44 -0.28 -4.00 5.73
C ARG A 44 -0.88 -4.17 4.34
N ILE A 45 -0.05 -4.59 3.38
CA ILE A 45 -0.45 -4.79 2.00
C ILE A 45 0.04 -6.16 1.55
N SER A 46 -0.84 -6.96 0.97
CA SER A 46 -0.58 -8.35 0.58
C SER A 46 -1.41 -8.76 -0.63
N ASP A 47 -1.24 -10.01 -1.07
CA ASP A 47 -2.19 -10.72 -1.94
C ASP A 47 -2.56 -9.96 -3.24
N ASP A 48 -1.59 -9.73 -4.13
CA ASP A 48 -1.78 -9.14 -5.47
C ASP A 48 -2.39 -7.72 -5.49
N ALA A 49 -2.38 -6.99 -4.38
CA ALA A 49 -2.91 -5.63 -4.33
C ALA A 49 -2.10 -4.63 -5.18
N VAL A 50 -2.78 -3.64 -5.75
CA VAL A 50 -2.17 -2.60 -6.61
C VAL A 50 -2.48 -1.20 -6.08
N ILE A 51 -1.44 -0.41 -5.82
CA ILE A 51 -1.56 0.93 -5.22
C ILE A 51 -0.76 1.94 -6.05
N TYR A 52 -1.39 3.01 -6.52
CA TYR A 52 -0.73 3.99 -7.39
C TYR A 52 -1.35 5.39 -7.31
N ASP A 53 -0.95 6.29 -8.21
CA ASP A 53 -1.22 7.73 -8.17
C ASP A 53 -0.72 8.36 -6.85
N ASN A 54 -1.58 9.10 -6.13
CA ASN A 54 -1.25 9.77 -4.87
C ASN A 54 -1.89 9.06 -3.66
N ALA A 55 -2.27 7.79 -3.80
CA ALA A 55 -2.97 7.05 -2.76
C ALA A 55 -2.20 7.02 -1.43
N VAL A 56 -2.92 7.15 -0.32
CA VAL A 56 -2.35 7.14 1.04
C VAL A 56 -2.96 6.01 1.86
N ILE A 57 -2.11 5.08 2.31
CA ILE A 57 -2.49 3.96 3.18
C ILE A 57 -1.81 4.12 4.53
N LYS A 58 -2.57 4.25 5.61
CA LYS A 58 -2.02 4.55 6.95
C LYS A 58 -2.91 4.05 8.08
N ASP A 59 -2.53 4.33 9.33
CA ASP A 59 -3.31 4.05 10.54
C ASP A 59 -3.77 2.59 10.65
N ASN A 60 -2.84 1.64 10.52
CA ASN A 60 -3.08 0.19 10.54
C ASN A 60 -4.05 -0.33 9.46
N ALA A 61 -4.25 0.43 8.38
CA ALA A 61 -5.05 -0.01 7.25
C ALA A 61 -4.50 -1.29 6.61
N LYS A 62 -5.42 -2.05 5.98
CA LYS A 62 -5.11 -3.28 5.26
C LYS A 62 -5.64 -3.20 3.83
N VAL A 63 -4.81 -3.59 2.87
CA VAL A 63 -5.18 -3.72 1.46
C VAL A 63 -4.73 -5.09 0.97
N SER A 64 -5.62 -5.91 0.43
CA SER A 64 -5.32 -7.28 0.03
C SER A 64 -6.25 -7.80 -1.07
N GLU A 65 -5.99 -9.01 -1.56
CA GLU A 65 -6.84 -9.83 -2.43
C GLU A 65 -7.21 -9.18 -3.78
N TYR A 66 -6.23 -8.73 -4.57
CA TYR A 66 -6.43 -8.02 -5.86
C TYR A 66 -7.05 -6.62 -5.74
N ALA A 67 -7.12 -6.05 -4.53
CA ALA A 67 -7.65 -4.72 -4.33
C ALA A 67 -6.83 -3.65 -5.05
N ILE A 68 -7.51 -2.62 -5.54
CA ILE A 68 -6.90 -1.46 -6.21
C ILE A 68 -7.18 -0.20 -5.39
N VAL A 69 -6.15 0.59 -5.09
CA VAL A 69 -6.27 1.93 -4.49
C VAL A 69 -5.52 2.95 -5.35
N ARG A 70 -6.21 3.99 -5.80
CA ARG A 70 -5.68 4.97 -6.78
C ARG A 70 -6.25 6.37 -6.59
N GLY A 71 -5.83 7.30 -7.45
CA GLY A 71 -6.20 8.71 -7.34
C GLY A 71 -5.66 9.33 -6.05
N ASP A 72 -6.47 10.20 -5.43
CA ASP A 72 -6.17 10.83 -4.13
C ASP A 72 -6.78 10.05 -2.95
N ALA A 73 -7.06 8.76 -3.13
CA ALA A 73 -7.72 7.93 -2.12
C ALA A 73 -6.92 7.81 -0.82
N ILE A 74 -7.63 7.83 0.32
CA ILE A 74 -7.05 7.64 1.64
C ILE A 74 -7.71 6.44 2.33
N VAL A 75 -6.91 5.43 2.68
CA VAL A 75 -7.33 4.30 3.53
C VAL A 75 -6.66 4.47 4.90
N GLU A 76 -7.46 4.73 5.92
CA GLU A 76 -6.99 5.03 7.27
C GLU A 76 -7.89 4.41 8.34
N LYS A 77 -7.57 4.62 9.62
CA LYS A 77 -8.36 4.23 10.81
C LYS A 77 -8.74 2.74 10.84
N ASN A 78 -7.78 1.86 10.58
CA ASN A 78 -8.00 0.41 10.48
C ASN A 78 -8.97 0.02 9.35
N GLY A 79 -9.07 0.81 8.28
CA GLY A 79 -9.86 0.50 7.08
C GLY A 79 -9.31 -0.72 6.32
N TRP A 80 -10.21 -1.53 5.76
CA TRP A 80 -9.88 -2.76 5.03
C TRP A 80 -10.41 -2.64 3.60
N VAL A 81 -9.54 -2.86 2.63
CA VAL A 81 -9.89 -2.96 1.21
C VAL A 81 -9.46 -4.35 0.75
N THR A 82 -10.41 -5.22 0.45
CA THR A 82 -10.15 -6.62 0.08
C THR A 82 -11.02 -7.07 -1.09
N GLY A 83 -10.79 -8.28 -1.58
CA GLY A 83 -11.27 -8.77 -2.86
C GLY A 83 -10.94 -7.83 -4.02
N TYR A 84 -11.71 -7.95 -5.10
CA TYR A 84 -11.57 -7.13 -6.30
C TYR A 84 -12.07 -5.68 -6.15
N ALA A 85 -12.04 -5.13 -4.93
CA ALA A 85 -12.51 -3.77 -4.66
C ALA A 85 -11.58 -2.73 -5.32
N THR A 86 -12.18 -1.66 -5.84
CA THR A 86 -11.44 -0.47 -6.29
C THR A 86 -11.86 0.72 -5.44
N VAL A 87 -10.87 1.40 -4.86
CA VAL A 87 -11.05 2.68 -4.17
C VAL A 87 -10.33 3.76 -4.98
N GLU A 88 -11.08 4.78 -5.38
CA GLU A 88 -10.59 5.92 -6.16
C GLU A 88 -11.03 7.20 -5.46
N GLY A 89 -10.10 8.15 -5.35
CA GLY A 89 -10.32 9.48 -4.77
C GLY A 89 -10.09 10.58 -5.79
#